data_AF-A0A964E776-F1
#
_entry.id   AF-A0A964E776-F1
#
_cell.length_a   1.000
_cell.length_b   1.000
_cell.length_c   1.000
_cell.angle_alpha   90.00
_cell.angle_beta   90.00
_cell.angle_gamma   90.00
#
_symmetry.space_group_name_H-M   'P 1'
#
loop_
_entity.id
_entity.type
_entity.pdbx_description
1 polymer ?
#
loop_
_entity_poly.entity_id
_entity_poly.type
_entity_poly.pdbx_seq_one_letter_code
_entity_poly.pdbx_strand_id
1 'polypeptide(L)' 'MAIDKRGVEDFVSCEAHEGVRSLRYELQVIAEGKGQENVLDSIVGLKRKARHGTYQDWAKLMLLWISSARP' A
#
# COMPACT_ATOMS: atom_id res chain seq x y z
N MET A 1 6.08 9.50 4.64
CA MET A 1 7.05 8.49 5.13
C MET A 1 6.68 8.00 6.52
N ALA A 2 6.90 8.74 7.61
CA ALA A 2 6.58 8.24 8.97
C ALA A 2 5.07 7.97 9.20
N ILE A 3 4.20 8.81 8.64
CA ILE A 3 2.73 8.66 8.78
C ILE A 3 2.22 7.45 8.01
N ASP A 4 2.71 7.23 6.79
CA ASP A 4 2.26 6.11 5.94
C ASP A 4 2.67 4.76 6.55
N LYS A 5 3.89 4.66 7.12
CA LYS A 5 4.37 3.46 7.80
C LYS A 5 3.54 3.14 9.04
N ARG A 6 3.31 4.14 9.89
CA ARG A 6 2.50 3.96 11.09
C ARG A 6 1.06 3.57 10.76
N GLY A 7 0.47 4.15 9.72
CA GLY A 7 -0.85 3.75 9.25
C GLY A 7 -0.91 2.29 8.79
N VAL A 8 0.15 1.78 8.15
CA VAL A 8 0.25 0.36 7.79
C VAL A 8 0.38 -0.52 9.04
N GLU A 9 1.21 -0.13 10.00
CA GLU A 9 1.37 -0.87 11.26
C GLU A 9 0.05 -0.93 12.03
N ASP A 10 -0.63 0.22 12.21
CA ASP A 10 -1.92 0.32 12.89
C ASP A 10 -2.99 -0.54 12.19
N PHE A 11 -3.04 -0.53 10.85
CA PHE A 11 -3.95 -1.36 10.06
C PHE A 11 -3.68 -2.85 10.28
N VAL A 12 -2.42 -3.29 10.20
CA VAL A 12 -2.06 -4.71 10.38
C VAL A 12 -2.39 -5.20 11.79
N SER A 13 -2.24 -4.35 12.81
CA SER A 13 -2.55 -4.71 14.20
C SER A 13 -4.04 -4.71 14.53
N CYS A 14 -4.87 -3.93 13.81
CA CYS A 14 -6.29 -3.78 14.13
C CYS A 14 -7.21 -4.62 13.22
N GLU A 15 -6.78 -4.92 12.00
CA GLU A 15 -7.62 -5.60 11.02
C GLU A 15 -7.57 -7.12 11.11
N ALA A 16 -8.64 -7.76 10.63
CA ALA A 16 -8.66 -9.20 10.48
C ALA A 16 -7.59 -9.68 9.48
N HIS A 17 -7.10 -10.90 9.67
CA HIS A 17 -6.10 -11.50 8.79
C HIS A 17 -6.49 -11.46 7.30
N GLU A 18 -7.78 -11.69 7.01
CA GLU A 18 -8.32 -11.62 5.65
C GLU A 18 -8.28 -10.19 5.06
N GLY A 19 -8.51 -9.16 5.89
CA GLY A 19 -8.37 -7.76 5.46
C GLY A 19 -6.93 -7.41 5.10
N VAL A 20 -5.98 -7.83 5.93
CA VAL A 20 -4.54 -7.69 5.64
C VAL A 20 -4.14 -8.47 4.39
N ARG A 21 -4.69 -9.67 4.19
CA ARG A 21 -4.44 -10.50 3.01
C ARG A 21 -4.99 -9.86 1.73
N SER A 22 -6.20 -9.30 1.78
CA SER A 22 -6.81 -8.59 0.65
C SER A 22 -5.97 -7.39 0.25
N LEU A 23 -5.60 -6.55 1.21
CA LEU A 23 -4.74 -5.39 0.96
C LEU A 23 -3.40 -5.80 0.33
N ARG A 24 -2.79 -6.88 0.83
CA ARG A 24 -1.53 -7.41 0.27
C ARG A 24 -1.69 -7.82 -1.19
N TYR A 25 -2.79 -8.47 -1.55
CA TYR A 25 -3.07 -8.85 -2.93
C TYR A 25 -3.23 -7.64 -3.85
N GLU A 26 -4.03 -6.64 -3.43
CA GLU A 26 -4.22 -5.40 -4.19
C GLU A 26 -2.90 -4.65 -4.40
N LEU A 27 -2.07 -4.55 -3.36
CA LEU A 27 -0.76 -3.92 -3.46
C LEU A 27 0.21 -4.69 -4.37
N GLN A 28 0.15 -6.02 -4.41
CA GLN A 28 0.93 -6.83 -5.36
C GLN A 28 0.54 -6.53 -6.80
N VAL A 29 -0.77 -6.47 -7.08
CA VAL A 29 -1.30 -6.12 -8.40
C VAL A 29 -0.79 -4.73 -8.85
N ILE A 30 -0.82 -3.73 -7.95
CA ILE A 30 -0.28 -2.40 -8.24
C ILE A 30 1.24 -2.44 -8.44
N ALA A 31 1.97 -3.18 -7.62
CA ALA A 31 3.43 -3.31 -7.71
C ALA A 31 3.90 -3.94 -9.03
N GLU A 32 3.10 -4.84 -9.61
CA GLU A 32 3.30 -5.43 -10.94
C GLU A 32 2.94 -4.48 -12.10
N GLY A 33 2.48 -3.26 -11.79
CA GLY A 33 2.03 -2.29 -12.79
C GLY A 33 0.65 -2.61 -13.38
N LYS A 34 -0.10 -3.53 -12.76
CA LYS A 34 -1.45 -3.89 -13.18
C LYS A 34 -2.45 -2.97 -12.48
N GLY A 35 -2.64 -1.77 -13.03
CA GLY A 35 -3.62 -0.82 -12.51
C GLY A 35 -3.78 0.35 -13.45
N GLN A 36 -5.01 0.79 -13.68
CA GLN A 36 -5.24 1.99 -14.49
C GLN A 36 -4.88 3.22 -13.67
N GLU A 37 -4.01 4.06 -14.22
CA GLU A 37 -3.40 5.18 -13.48
C GLU A 37 -4.44 6.21 -12.99
N ASN A 38 -5.47 6.50 -13.81
CA ASN A 38 -6.61 7.34 -13.44
C ASN A 38 -7.43 6.79 -12.24
N VAL A 39 -7.55 5.47 -12.13
CA VAL A 39 -8.21 4.82 -10.99
C VAL A 39 -7.34 4.95 -9.74
N LEU A 40 -6.03 4.74 -9.87
CA LEU A 40 -5.08 4.90 -8.76
C LEU A 40 -4.98 6.36 -8.30
N ASP A 41 -5.05 7.32 -9.22
CA ASP A 41 -5.12 8.75 -8.92
C ASP A 41 -6.35 9.08 -8.06
N SER A 42 -7.47 8.40 -8.28
CA SER A 42 -8.73 8.61 -7.55
C SER A 42 -8.76 7.90 -6.18
N ILE A 43 -8.19 6.69 -6.09
CA ILE A 43 -8.23 5.86 -4.87
C ILE A 43 -7.06 6.17 -3.93
N VAL A 44 -5.83 6.15 -4.46
CA VAL A 44 -4.60 6.30 -3.68
C VAL A 44 -4.25 7.77 -3.49
N GLY A 45 -4.45 8.56 -4.55
CA GLY A 45 -4.23 10.00 -4.56
C GLY A 45 -2.86 10.41 -5.12
N LEU A 46 -2.88 11.45 -5.95
CA LEU A 46 -1.70 12.03 -6.61
C LEU A 46 -0.56 12.40 -5.66
N LYS A 47 -0.89 12.80 -4.42
CA LYS A 47 0.13 13.15 -3.40
C LYS A 47 1.03 11.97 -3.05
N ARG A 48 0.50 10.74 -3.02
CA ARG A 48 1.28 9.53 -2.71
C ARG A 48 2.17 9.16 -3.90
N LYS A 49 1.65 9.24 -5.12
CA LYS A 49 2.44 9.09 -6.36
C LYS A 49 3.63 10.05 -6.38
N ALA A 50 3.38 11.35 -6.20
CA ALA A 50 4.42 12.38 -6.23
C ALA A 50 5.49 12.17 -5.14
N ARG A 51 5.09 11.67 -3.96
CA ARG A 51 6.02 11.41 -2.84
C ARG A 51 6.92 10.20 -3.08
N HIS A 52 6.43 9.18 -3.78
CA HIS A 52 7.12 7.89 -3.96
C HIS A 52 7.63 7.66 -5.38
N GLY A 53 7.45 8.63 -6.28
CA GLY A 53 7.81 8.54 -7.69
C GLY A 53 6.73 7.86 -8.53
N THR A 54 6.36 6.63 -8.16
CA THR A 54 5.36 5.83 -8.88
C THR A 54 4.41 5.11 -7.92
N TYR A 55 3.25 4.66 -8.41
CA TYR A 55 2.36 3.82 -7.63
C TYR A 55 2.97 2.44 -7.34
N GLN A 56 3.78 1.92 -8.26
CA GLN A 56 4.49 0.67 -8.12
C GLN A 56 5.48 0.73 -6.95
N ASP A 57 6.27 1.80 -6.86
CA ASP A 57 7.26 1.95 -5.80
C ASP A 57 6.61 2.24 -4.44
N TRP A 58 5.52 3.01 -4.44
CA TRP A 58 4.66 3.16 -3.26
C TRP A 58 4.14 1.79 -2.78
N ALA A 59 3.59 0.97 -3.69
CA ALA A 59 3.01 -0.32 -3.33
C ALA A 59 4.05 -1.32 -2.82
N LYS A 60 5.23 -1.39 -3.45
CA LYS A 60 6.37 -2.19 -2.95
C LYS A 60 6.78 -1.78 -1.53
N LEU A 61 6.78 -0.48 -1.25
CA LEU A 61 7.10 0.03 0.08
C LEU A 61 6.04 -0.34 1.11
N MET A 62 4.74 -0.26 0.76
CA MET A 62 3.67 -0.73 1.63
C MET A 62 3.79 -2.23 1.93
N LEU A 63 4.07 -3.05 0.91
CA LEU A 63 4.26 -4.51 1.06
C LEU A 63 5.44 -4.85 1.99
N LEU A 64 6.54 -4.11 1.88
CA LEU A 64 7.68 -4.24 2.78
C LEU A 64 7.26 -3.96 4.23
N TRP A 65 6.48 -2.91 4.46
CA TRP A 65 6.02 -2.55 5.80
C TRP A 65 5.04 -3.57 6.38
N ILE A 66 4.08 -4.06 5.58
CA ILE A 66 3.17 -5.14 5.98
C ILE A 66 3.97 -6.40 6.38
N SER A 67 5.03 -6.72 5.64
CA SER A 67 5.88 -7.88 5.93
C SER A 67 6.71 -7.69 7.20
N SER A 68 7.06 -6.44 7.54
CA SER A 68 7.80 -6.10 8.76
C SER A 68 6.93 -5.90 9.99
N ALA A 69 5.63 -5.63 9.80
CA ALA A 69 4.66 -5.50 10.87
C ALA A 69 4.39 -6.89 11.46
N ARG A 70 4.67 -7.06 12.76
CA ARG A 70 4.26 -8.27 13.48
C ARG A 70 2.77 -8.12 13.84
N PRO A 71 1.94 -9.16 13.65
CA PRO A 71 0.60 -9.19 14.24
C PRO A 71 0.67 -9.15 15.76
#